data_AF-A0A3P3U5I2-F1
#
_entry.id   AF-A0A3P3U5I2-F1
#
_cell.length_a   1.000
_cell.length_b   1.000
_cell.length_c   1.000
_cell.angle_alpha   90.00
_cell.angle_beta   90.00
_cell.angle_gamma   90.00
#
_symmetry.space_group_name_H-M   'P 1'
#
loop_
_entity.id
_entity.type
_entity.pdbx_description
1 polymer ?
#
loop_
_entity_poly.entity_id
_entity_poly.type
_entity_poly.pdbx_seq_one_letter_code
_entity_poly.pdbx_strand_id
1 'polypeptide(L)' 'MKLQAASRELYFSKVPIKDIAMSYGFEDPLYFSRLFRKTFGLSPNQFRNQQRG' A
#
# COMPACT_ATOMS: atom_id res chain seq x y z
N MET A 1 -0.74 7.69 -10.80
CA MET A 1 0.56 7.06 -10.44
C MET A 1 0.35 5.63 -9.95
N LYS A 2 1.31 4.70 -10.17
CA LYS A 2 1.27 3.30 -9.68
C LYS A 2 0.91 3.19 -8.20
N LEU A 3 1.42 4.11 -7.37
CA LEU A 3 1.17 4.17 -5.93
C LEU A 3 -0.29 4.45 -5.55
N GLN A 4 -1.03 5.22 -6.36
CA GLN A 4 -2.46 5.52 -6.13
C GLN A 4 -3.36 4.35 -6.50
N ALA A 5 -2.97 3.55 -7.52
CA ALA A 5 -3.69 2.33 -7.85
C ALA A 5 -3.47 1.28 -6.76
N ALA A 6 -2.21 1.11 -6.33
CA ALA A 6 -1.86 0.26 -5.20
C ALA A 6 -2.62 0.63 -3.93
N SER A 7 -2.75 1.93 -3.59
CA SER A 7 -3.50 2.35 -2.39
C SER A 7 -4.99 2.02 -2.47
N ARG A 8 -5.60 2.13 -3.66
CA ARG A 8 -6.99 1.75 -3.90
C ARG A 8 -7.18 0.24 -3.70
N GLU A 9 -6.30 -0.59 -4.24
CA GLU A 9 -6.37 -2.04 -4.02
C GLU A 9 -6.12 -2.40 -2.55
N LEU A 10 -5.23 -1.67 -1.89
CA LEU A 10 -4.94 -1.83 -0.45
C LEU A 10 -6.16 -1.55 0.43
N TYR A 11 -7.04 -0.66 -0.04
CA TYR A 11 -8.28 -0.25 0.62
C TYR A 11 -9.41 -1.26 0.41
N PHE A 12 -9.57 -1.81 -0.79
CA PHE A 12 -10.67 -2.71 -1.13
C PHE A 12 -10.36 -4.20 -0.97
N SER A 13 -9.09 -4.58 -0.82
CA SER A 13 -8.68 -5.98 -0.77
C SER A 13 -8.05 -6.38 0.56
N LYS A 14 -8.09 -7.69 0.84
CA LYS A 14 -7.34 -8.32 1.94
C LYS A 14 -5.97 -8.84 1.48
N VAL A 15 -5.57 -8.53 0.24
CA VAL A 15 -4.31 -9.01 -0.35
C VAL A 15 -3.13 -8.53 0.51
N PRO A 16 -2.12 -9.36 0.80
CA PRO A 16 -0.95 -8.92 1.54
C PRO A 16 -0.27 -7.71 0.89
N ILE A 17 0.20 -6.76 1.69
CA ILE A 17 0.82 -5.53 1.18
C ILE A 17 2.01 -5.83 0.25
N LYS A 18 2.77 -6.89 0.54
CA LYS A 18 3.87 -7.35 -0.31
C LYS A 18 3.40 -7.72 -1.73
N ASP A 19 2.26 -8.39 -1.84
CA ASP A 19 1.76 -8.91 -3.11
C ASP A 19 1.17 -7.78 -3.95
N ILE A 20 0.51 -6.80 -3.30
CA ILE A 20 0.11 -5.55 -3.94
C ILE A 20 1.35 -4.80 -4.45
N ALA A 21 2.37 -4.62 -3.60
CA ALA A 21 3.60 -3.93 -3.98
C ALA A 21 4.24 -4.58 -5.22
N MET A 22 4.41 -5.91 -5.21
CA MET A 22 4.97 -6.65 -6.33
C MET A 22 4.10 -6.54 -7.60
N SER A 23 2.77 -6.63 -7.48
CA SER A 23 1.84 -6.55 -8.61
C SER A 23 1.87 -5.19 -9.32
N TYR A 24 2.20 -4.11 -8.60
CA TYR A 24 2.37 -2.77 -9.17
C TYR A 24 3.81 -2.45 -9.59
N GLY A 25 4.72 -3.43 -9.54
CA GLY A 25 6.11 -3.29 -9.97
C GLY A 25 7.03 -2.63 -8.92
N PHE A 26 6.70 -2.75 -7.64
CA PHE A 26 7.64 -2.45 -6.55
C PHE A 26 8.35 -3.72 -6.14
N GLU A 27 9.63 -3.83 -6.48
CA GLU A 27 10.47 -5.00 -6.15
C GLU A 27 10.76 -5.11 -4.65
N ASP A 28 10.77 -3.98 -3.94
CA ASP A 28 10.98 -3.93 -2.50
C ASP A 28 9.72 -3.43 -1.76
N PRO A 29 9.04 -4.31 -0.98
CA PRO A 29 7.93 -3.92 -0.11
C PRO A 29 8.27 -2.86 0.95
N LEU A 30 9.53 -2.79 1.42
CA LEU A 30 10.00 -1.75 2.34
C LEU A 30 10.07 -0.41 1.63
N TYR A 31 10.63 -0.37 0.41
CA TYR A 31 10.61 0.82 -0.45
C TYR A 31 9.18 1.29 -0.70
N PHE A 32 8.28 0.39 -1.09
CA PHE A 32 6.86 0.70 -1.25
C PHE A 32 6.28 1.34 0.01
N SER A 33 6.52 0.75 1.18
CA SER A 33 5.99 1.24 2.46
C SER A 33 6.53 2.63 2.82
N ARG A 34 7.82 2.89 2.55
CA ARG A 34 8.45 4.21 2.77
C ARG A 34 7.88 5.27 1.83
N LEU A 35 7.74 4.94 0.55
CA LEU A 35 7.17 5.83 -0.45
C LEU A 35 5.70 6.12 -0.16
N PHE A 36 4.93 5.08 0.18
CA PHE A 36 3.53 5.20 0.57
C PHE A 36 3.36 6.15 1.76
N ARG A 37 4.16 5.97 2.83
CA ARG A 37 4.13 6.88 3.97
C ARG A 37 4.52 8.30 3.61
N LYS A 38 5.51 8.49 2.72
CA LYS A 38 5.92 9.81 2.23
C LYS A 38 4.80 10.52 1.45
N THR A 39 3.99 9.76 0.71
CA THR A 39 2.91 10.31 -0.13
C THR A 39 1.59 10.47 0.61
N PHE A 40 1.21 9.53 1.47
CA PHE A 40 -0.10 9.50 2.14
C PHE A 40 -0.04 9.84 3.64
N GLY A 41 1.14 10.02 4.22
CA GLY A 41 1.33 10.30 5.66
C GLY A 41 1.15 9.09 6.59
N LEU A 42 0.60 7.98 6.09
CA LEU A 42 0.34 6.75 6.85
C LEU A 42 1.08 5.56 6.24
N SER A 43 1.42 4.56 7.04
CA SER A 43 1.90 3.29 6.49
C SER A 43 0.77 2.54 5.77
N PRO A 44 1.07 1.65 4.80
CA PRO A 44 0.04 0.87 4.11
C PRO A 44 -0.82 0.04 5.08
N ASN A 45 -0.21 -0.49 6.16
CA ASN A 45 -0.94 -1.21 7.22
C ASN A 45 -1.92 -0.30 7.98
N GLN A 46 -1.49 0.91 8.34
CA GLN A 46 -2.37 1.88 9.01
C GLN A 46 -3.53 2.31 8.10
N PHE A 47 -3.22 2.56 6.82
CA PHE A 47 -4.22 2.91 5.81
C PHE A 47 -5.27 1.80 5.63
N ARG A 48 -4.85 0.54 5.66
CA ARG A 48 -5.77 -0.62 5.64
C ARG A 48 -6.63 -0.71 6.90
N ASN A 49 -6.04 -0.47 8.07
CA ASN A 49 -6.73 -0.58 9.34
C ASN A 49 -7.78 0.52 9.57
N GLN A 50 -7.71 1.65 8.86
CA GLN A 50 -8.77 2.67 8.88
C GLN A 50 -10.14 2.16 8.37
N GLN A 51 -10.21 1.01 7.68
CA GLN A 51 -11.49 0.36 7.31
C GLN A 51 -12.00 -0.64 8.35
N ARG A 52 -11.19 -1.01 9.34
CA ARG A 52 -11.54 -1.99 10.37
C ARG A 52 -12.00 -1.35 11.69
N GLY A 53 -12.08 -0.02 11.71
CA GLY A 53 -12.67 0.77 12.79
C GLY A 53 -14.07 1.23 12.42
#